data_AF-A0A3D0J0S7-F1
#
_entry.id   AF-A0A3D0J0S7-F1
#
_cell.length_a   1.000
_cell.length_b   1.000
_cell.length_c   1.000
_cell.angle_alpha   90.00
_cell.angle_beta   90.00
_cell.angle_gamma   90.00
#
_symmetry.space_group_name_H-M   'P 1'
#
loop_
_entity.id
_entity.type
_entity.pdbx_description
1 polymer ?
#
loop_
_entity_poly.entity_id
_entity_poly.type
_entity_poly.pdbx_seq_one_letter_code
_entity_poly.pdbx_strand_id
1 'polypeptide(L)'
;TRHFPPRLLATQPQLADLTRQADAARASGPQTEIPPLALAAQTVSLRLRIFSSLISGDAFRVVPPSSGSPAEAPWSTTRSPIDLPDLLEAQKRADLPSTKIQLEVAYLKYHPFRLAWIAWLLSAFLLLIAGQNLKHSLLPWGKTLAYLGLLLLIIGFAARVYIAGRPPVTNMYESILWVAFGAGLFAVIFSIRHRSNLYLIAASPIIILSLIASDLQPAVLDPSLNPLVPVLRSNFWLTTHVLTITLSYGAFALAAALAHFLILTSIRKKSPLANDDPGVLHLYR
;
A
#
# COMPACT_ATOMS: atom_id res chain seq x y z
N THR A 1 6.55 -45.35 24.52
CA THR A 1 7.29 -44.86 23.33
C THR A 1 8.52 -44.10 23.81
N ARG A 2 9.73 -44.67 23.64
CA ARG A 2 10.97 -44.00 24.07
C ARG A 2 11.24 -42.82 23.12
N HIS A 3 11.12 -41.58 23.61
CA HIS A 3 11.48 -40.39 22.86
C HIS A 3 13.01 -40.36 22.67
N PHE A 4 13.50 -40.75 21.50
CA PHE A 4 14.90 -40.55 21.15
C PHE A 4 15.11 -39.11 20.67
N PRO A 5 15.94 -38.31 21.34
CA PRO A 5 16.23 -36.96 20.87
C PRO A 5 16.98 -37.01 19.53
N PRO A 6 16.55 -36.24 18.51
CA PRO A 6 17.14 -36.26 17.16
C PRO A 6 18.66 -36.06 17.11
N ARG A 7 19.21 -35.32 18.09
CA ARG A 7 20.65 -35.08 18.22
C ARG A 7 21.44 -36.36 18.51
N LEU A 8 20.90 -37.28 19.31
CA LEU A 8 21.57 -38.55 19.62
C LEU A 8 21.58 -39.51 18.43
N LEU A 9 20.55 -39.44 17.57
CA LEU A 9 20.47 -40.22 16.33
C LEU A 9 21.50 -39.74 15.30
N ALA A 10 21.71 -38.42 15.19
CA ALA A 10 22.69 -37.83 14.27
C ALA A 10 24.14 -38.19 14.62
N THR A 11 24.43 -38.46 15.90
CA THR A 11 25.76 -38.83 16.38
C THR A 11 26.04 -40.34 16.38
N GLN A 12 25.09 -41.18 15.96
CA GLN A 12 25.30 -42.63 15.96
C GLN A 12 26.26 -43.07 14.84
N PRO A 13 27.34 -43.81 15.17
CA PRO A 13 28.31 -44.28 14.18
C PRO A 13 27.69 -45.25 13.17
N GLN A 14 26.75 -46.08 13.61
CA GLN A 14 26.04 -47.04 12.74
C GLN A 14 25.24 -46.35 11.61
N LEU A 15 24.64 -45.19 11.88
CA LEU A 15 23.91 -44.42 10.88
C LEU A 15 24.87 -43.82 9.83
N ALA A 16 26.04 -43.36 10.26
CA ALA A 16 27.10 -42.86 9.39
C ALA A 16 27.72 -43.96 8.51
N ASP A 17 27.83 -45.18 9.02
CA ASP A 17 28.34 -46.32 8.26
C ASP A 17 27.33 -46.78 7.20
N LEU A 18 26.06 -46.90 7.55
CA LEU A 18 25.00 -47.31 6.62
C LEU A 18 24.76 -46.26 5.52
N THR A 19 24.91 -44.97 5.83
CA THR A 19 24.84 -43.90 4.82
C THR A 19 26.02 -43.94 3.87
N ARG A 20 27.25 -44.16 4.37
CA ARG A 20 28.43 -44.38 3.52
C ARG A 20 28.29 -45.61 2.61
N GLN A 21 27.70 -46.69 3.12
CA GLN A 21 27.41 -47.88 2.30
C GLN A 21 26.40 -47.59 1.19
N ALA A 22 25.34 -46.82 1.48
CA ALA A 22 24.37 -46.40 0.47
C ALA A 22 25.00 -45.48 -0.61
N ASP A 23 25.88 -44.57 -0.20
CA ASP A 23 26.56 -43.64 -1.10
C ASP A 23 27.58 -44.38 -1.99
N ALA A 24 28.32 -45.34 -1.41
CA ALA A 24 29.24 -46.20 -2.16
C ALA A 24 28.50 -47.09 -3.18
N ALA A 25 27.34 -47.65 -2.81
CA ALA A 25 26.51 -48.46 -3.71
C ALA A 25 25.91 -47.64 -4.87
N ARG A 26 25.69 -46.33 -4.70
CA ARG A 26 25.30 -45.46 -5.82
C ARG A 26 26.48 -45.10 -6.71
N ALA A 27 27.67 -44.93 -6.13
CA ALA A 27 28.88 -44.64 -6.88
C ALA A 27 29.28 -45.80 -7.82
N SER A 28 28.91 -47.03 -7.49
CA SER A 28 29.14 -48.22 -8.34
C SER A 28 28.22 -48.34 -9.56
N GLY A 29 27.18 -47.51 -9.68
CA GLY A 29 26.36 -47.41 -10.89
C GLY A 29 24.85 -47.50 -10.66
N PRO A 30 24.04 -47.10 -11.66
CA PRO A 30 22.58 -46.95 -11.52
C PRO A 30 21.79 -48.26 -11.40
N GLN A 31 22.40 -49.42 -11.68
CA GLN A 31 21.76 -50.73 -11.56
C GLN A 31 22.16 -51.51 -10.30
N THR A 32 23.00 -50.95 -9.42
CA THR A 32 23.39 -51.62 -8.19
C THR A 32 22.24 -51.53 -7.17
N GLU A 33 21.71 -52.68 -6.74
CA GLU A 33 20.69 -52.72 -5.70
C GLU A 33 21.26 -52.22 -4.36
N ILE A 34 20.65 -51.16 -3.82
CA ILE A 34 21.03 -50.60 -2.52
C ILE A 34 20.31 -51.40 -1.43
N PRO A 35 21.02 -51.89 -0.41
CA PRO A 35 20.39 -52.59 0.71
C PRO A 35 19.27 -51.73 1.33
N PRO A 36 18.09 -52.31 1.62
CA PRO A 36 16.92 -51.55 2.07
C PRO A 36 17.17 -50.80 3.39
N LEU A 37 18.01 -51.35 4.26
CA LEU A 37 18.41 -50.72 5.52
C LEU A 37 19.32 -49.49 5.29
N ALA A 38 20.23 -49.55 4.31
CA ALA A 38 21.11 -48.44 3.95
C ALA A 38 20.31 -47.28 3.30
N LEU A 39 19.32 -47.62 2.48
CA LEU A 39 18.38 -46.65 1.90
C LEU A 39 17.53 -45.94 2.97
N ALA A 40 17.03 -46.71 3.95
CA ALA A 40 16.29 -46.16 5.09
C ALA A 40 17.17 -45.24 5.95
N ALA A 41 18.41 -45.67 6.24
CA ALA A 41 19.40 -44.87 6.98
C ALA A 41 19.69 -43.53 6.28
N GLN A 42 19.83 -43.54 4.95
CA GLN A 42 20.06 -42.32 4.18
C GLN A 42 18.85 -41.37 4.21
N THR A 43 17.64 -41.91 4.09
CA THR A 43 16.39 -41.12 4.21
C THR A 43 16.28 -40.45 5.58
N VAL A 44 16.61 -41.18 6.64
CA VAL A 44 16.64 -40.65 8.01
C VAL A 44 17.72 -39.59 8.17
N SER A 45 18.94 -39.84 7.66
CA SER A 45 20.05 -38.87 7.68
C SER A 45 19.72 -37.56 6.95
N LEU A 46 19.05 -37.64 5.80
CA LEU A 46 18.60 -36.47 5.05
C LEU A 46 17.57 -35.67 5.85
N ARG A 47 16.57 -36.35 6.42
CA ARG A 47 15.54 -35.71 7.25
C ARG A 47 16.13 -35.07 8.51
N LEU A 48 17.09 -35.73 9.16
CA LEU A 48 17.80 -35.18 10.32
C LEU A 48 18.61 -33.93 9.95
N ARG A 49 19.28 -33.93 8.79
CA ARG A 49 20.00 -32.74 8.30
C ARG A 49 19.06 -31.56 8.02
N ILE A 50 17.94 -31.81 7.35
CA ILE A 50 16.91 -30.78 7.08
C ILE A 50 16.30 -30.27 8.39
N PHE A 51 15.99 -31.15 9.33
CA PHE A 51 15.45 -30.76 10.62
C PHE A 51 16.47 -29.96 11.45
N SER A 52 17.73 -30.38 11.44
CA SER A 52 18.82 -29.67 12.11
C SER A 52 19.04 -28.29 11.48
N SER A 53 18.97 -28.16 10.15
CA SER A 53 19.08 -26.86 9.47
C SER A 53 17.88 -25.95 9.77
N LEU A 54 16.67 -26.52 9.90
CA LEU A 54 15.48 -25.77 10.32
C LEU A 54 15.60 -25.26 11.77
N ILE A 55 16.09 -26.10 12.69
CA ILE A 55 16.26 -25.71 14.10
C ILE A 55 17.40 -24.71 14.30
N SER A 56 18.51 -24.86 13.57
CA SER A 56 19.66 -23.95 13.64
C SER A 56 19.42 -22.62 12.94
N GLY A 57 18.34 -22.51 12.15
CA GLY A 57 18.04 -21.33 11.34
C GLY A 57 18.80 -21.28 10.01
N ASP A 58 19.71 -22.22 9.75
CA ASP A 58 20.50 -22.30 8.52
C ASP A 58 19.65 -22.68 7.28
N ALA A 59 18.46 -23.25 7.48
CA ALA A 59 17.54 -23.60 6.40
C ALA A 59 17.00 -22.38 5.65
N PHE A 60 16.98 -21.20 6.28
CA PHE A 60 16.48 -19.96 5.68
C PHE A 60 17.62 -18.95 5.59
N ARG A 61 18.16 -18.75 4.40
CA ARG A 61 19.17 -17.72 4.15
C ARG A 61 18.64 -16.71 3.15
N VAL A 62 18.44 -15.48 3.62
CA VAL A 62 18.02 -14.34 2.79
C VAL A 62 19.28 -13.73 2.17
N VAL A 63 19.32 -13.62 0.84
CA VAL A 63 20.48 -13.12 0.10
C VAL A 63 20.14 -11.75 -0.47
N PRO A 64 20.85 -10.68 -0.08
CA PRO A 64 20.56 -9.35 -0.59
C PRO A 64 20.84 -9.24 -2.10
N PRO A 65 20.31 -8.21 -2.79
CA PRO A 65 20.66 -7.91 -4.17
C PRO A 65 22.16 -7.66 -4.33
N SER A 66 22.72 -7.90 -5.52
CA SER A 66 24.14 -7.65 -5.79
C SER A 66 24.48 -6.15 -5.67
N SER A 67 25.71 -5.85 -5.26
CA SER A 67 26.20 -4.48 -5.07
C SER A 67 26.05 -3.65 -6.35
N GLY A 68 25.42 -2.46 -6.24
CA GLY A 68 25.12 -1.57 -7.36
C GLY A 68 23.69 -1.71 -7.91
N SER A 69 22.90 -2.64 -7.38
CA SER A 69 21.49 -2.77 -7.73
C SER A 69 20.65 -1.63 -7.12
N PRO A 70 19.60 -1.14 -7.81
CA PRO A 70 18.66 -0.18 -7.24
C PRO A 70 18.07 -0.69 -5.92
N ALA A 71 17.65 0.22 -5.03
CA ALA A 71 17.02 -0.14 -3.74
C ALA A 71 15.75 -1.02 -3.89
N GLU A 72 15.20 -1.12 -5.09
CA GLU A 72 14.01 -1.90 -5.45
C GLU A 72 14.34 -3.26 -6.09
N ALA A 73 15.62 -3.60 -6.23
CA ALA A 73 16.04 -4.82 -6.87
C ALA A 73 15.51 -6.06 -6.12
N PRO A 74 15.06 -7.09 -6.85
CA PRO A 74 14.62 -8.32 -6.22
C PRO A 74 15.76 -8.97 -5.43
N TRP A 75 15.41 -9.57 -4.29
CA TRP A 75 16.31 -10.40 -3.50
C TRP A 75 16.96 -11.45 -4.40
N SER A 76 18.28 -11.59 -4.30
CA SER A 76 18.99 -12.50 -5.19
C SER A 76 18.68 -13.95 -4.82
N THR A 77 18.58 -14.81 -5.83
CA THR A 77 18.44 -16.25 -5.61
C THR A 77 19.83 -16.85 -5.70
N THR A 78 20.30 -17.48 -4.63
CA THR A 78 21.59 -18.17 -4.57
C THR A 78 21.63 -19.30 -5.59
N ARG A 79 22.19 -19.06 -6.77
CA ARG A 79 22.60 -20.12 -7.71
C ARG A 79 24.07 -20.51 -7.57
N SER A 80 24.83 -19.92 -6.64
CA SER A 80 26.23 -20.28 -6.41
C SER A 80 26.59 -20.23 -4.92
N PRO A 81 27.60 -21.01 -4.48
CA PRO A 81 28.13 -20.90 -3.12
C PRO A 81 28.82 -19.53 -3.02
N ILE A 82 28.19 -18.59 -2.31
CA ILE A 82 28.76 -17.26 -2.07
C ILE A 82 29.47 -17.30 -0.72
N ASP A 83 30.70 -16.77 -0.69
CA ASP A 83 31.53 -16.69 0.50
C ASP A 83 30.84 -15.92 1.64
N LEU A 84 30.85 -16.51 2.84
CA LEU A 84 30.15 -16.01 4.03
C LEU A 84 30.57 -14.57 4.44
N PRO A 85 31.85 -14.16 4.35
CA PRO A 85 32.26 -12.79 4.66
C PRO A 85 31.65 -11.74 3.72
N ASP A 86 31.56 -12.04 2.41
CA ASP A 86 30.99 -11.14 1.41
C ASP A 86 29.48 -10.96 1.60
N LEU A 87 28.79 -12.01 2.07
CA LEU A 87 27.38 -11.92 2.47
C LEU A 87 27.18 -11.08 3.72
N LEU A 88 28.02 -11.22 4.75
CA LEU A 88 27.94 -10.38 5.95
C LEU A 88 28.26 -8.91 5.63
N GLU A 89 29.20 -8.65 4.74
CA GLU A 89 29.48 -7.32 4.20
C GLU A 89 28.30 -6.77 3.40
N ALA A 90 27.70 -7.56 2.50
CA ALA A 90 26.53 -7.15 1.71
C ALA A 90 25.27 -6.93 2.58
N GLN A 91 25.11 -7.70 3.65
CA GLN A 91 24.01 -7.56 4.62
C GLN A 91 24.20 -6.34 5.52
N LYS A 92 25.45 -5.99 5.86
CA LYS A 92 25.79 -4.71 6.51
C LYS A 92 25.63 -3.51 5.56
N ARG A 93 25.85 -3.71 4.25
CA ARG A 93 25.65 -2.74 3.16
C ARG A 93 24.24 -2.74 2.58
N ALA A 94 23.25 -3.35 3.23
CA ALA A 94 21.86 -3.06 2.94
C ALA A 94 21.56 -1.62 3.41
N ASP A 95 22.23 -0.65 2.78
CA ASP A 95 22.04 0.78 2.90
C ASP A 95 20.69 1.09 2.28
N LEU A 96 19.64 0.82 3.06
CA LEU A 96 18.36 1.48 2.87
C LEU A 96 18.67 2.98 2.91
N PRO A 97 18.44 3.73 1.81
CA PRO A 97 18.87 5.11 1.72
C PRO A 97 18.28 5.89 2.89
N SER A 98 19.16 6.47 3.71
CA SER A 98 18.79 7.15 4.97
C SER A 98 17.71 8.22 4.78
N THR A 99 17.70 8.86 3.60
CA THR A 99 16.69 9.84 3.18
C THR A 99 15.30 9.22 3.01
N LYS A 100 15.18 8.01 2.43
CA LYS A 100 13.88 7.32 2.31
C LYS A 100 13.35 6.91 3.69
N ILE A 101 14.22 6.42 4.57
CA ILE A 101 13.84 6.05 5.95
C ILE A 101 13.34 7.29 6.71
N GLN A 102 14.07 8.39 6.66
CA GLN A 102 13.66 9.64 7.33
C GLN A 102 12.33 10.16 6.79
N LEU A 103 12.11 10.06 5.48
CA LEU A 103 10.87 10.47 4.83
C LEU A 103 9.70 9.56 5.19
N GLU A 104 9.93 8.25 5.32
CA GLU A 104 8.94 7.29 5.81
C GLU A 104 8.57 7.56 7.28
N VAL A 105 9.56 7.80 8.14
CA VAL A 105 9.33 8.18 9.55
C VAL A 105 8.54 9.50 9.61
N ALA A 106 8.88 10.49 8.80
CA ALA A 106 8.13 11.75 8.73
C ALA A 106 6.69 11.54 8.25
N TYR A 107 6.49 10.75 7.19
CA TYR A 107 5.17 10.42 6.66
C TYR A 107 4.29 9.72 7.70
N LEU A 108 4.84 8.74 8.43
CA LEU A 108 4.17 8.05 9.52
C LEU A 108 3.89 8.98 10.70
N LYS A 109 4.80 9.91 11.03
CA LYS A 109 4.61 10.86 12.13
C LYS A 109 3.51 11.88 11.84
N TYR A 110 3.48 12.45 10.63
CA TYR A 110 2.59 13.56 10.30
C TYR A 110 1.22 13.13 9.78
N HIS A 111 1.06 11.88 9.32
CA HIS A 111 -0.20 11.34 8.80
C HIS A 111 -0.95 12.34 7.88
N PRO A 112 -0.41 12.65 6.67
CA PRO A 112 -0.93 13.73 5.82
C PRO A 112 -2.42 13.58 5.47
N PHE A 113 -2.91 12.35 5.31
CA PHE A 113 -4.33 12.07 5.06
C PHE A 113 -5.23 12.43 6.23
N ARG A 114 -4.74 12.33 7.47
CA ARG A 114 -5.47 12.77 8.67
C ARG A 114 -5.63 14.29 8.68
N LEU A 115 -4.53 15.00 8.45
CA LEU A 115 -4.53 16.45 8.34
C LEU A 115 -5.44 16.93 7.19
N ALA A 116 -5.45 16.20 6.08
CA ALA A 116 -6.31 16.52 4.94
C ALA A 116 -7.80 16.45 5.30
N TRP A 117 -8.27 15.38 5.97
CA TRP A 117 -9.69 15.30 6.33
C TRP A 117 -10.08 16.31 7.41
N ILE A 118 -9.18 16.62 8.35
CA ILE A 118 -9.39 17.69 9.34
C ILE A 118 -9.52 19.05 8.62
N ALA A 119 -8.64 19.35 7.67
CA ALA A 119 -8.71 20.59 6.89
C ALA A 119 -10.00 20.68 6.07
N TRP A 120 -10.44 19.59 5.44
CA TRP A 120 -11.70 19.53 4.71
C TRP A 120 -12.93 19.63 5.62
N LEU A 121 -12.88 19.05 6.82
CA LEU A 121 -13.94 19.18 7.83
C LEU A 121 -14.09 20.63 8.31
N LEU A 122 -12.98 21.30 8.63
CA LEU A 122 -12.98 22.71 9.01
C LEU A 122 -13.42 23.61 7.85
N SER A 123 -12.97 23.33 6.63
CA SER A 123 -13.42 24.01 5.42
C SER A 123 -14.94 23.92 5.26
N ALA A 124 -15.51 22.71 5.34
CA ALA A 124 -16.94 22.48 5.23
C ALA A 124 -17.72 23.27 6.29
N PHE A 125 -17.26 23.22 7.54
CA PHE A 125 -17.86 23.95 8.65
C PHE A 125 -17.88 25.47 8.41
N LEU A 126 -16.75 26.05 8.00
CA LEU A 126 -16.65 27.50 7.73
C LEU A 126 -17.51 27.91 6.52
N LEU A 127 -17.50 27.12 5.44
CA LEU A 127 -18.29 27.41 4.24
C LEU A 127 -19.80 27.32 4.51
N LEU A 128 -20.25 26.36 5.33
CA LEU A 128 -21.65 26.24 5.73
C LEU A 128 -22.11 27.41 6.61
N ILE A 129 -21.30 27.82 7.60
CA ILE A 129 -21.63 28.99 8.44
C ILE A 129 -21.67 30.27 7.61
N ALA A 130 -20.69 30.46 6.73
CA ALA A 130 -20.63 31.65 5.90
C ALA A 130 -21.80 31.72 4.89
N GLY A 131 -22.30 30.57 4.44
CA GLY A 131 -23.48 30.47 3.56
C GLY A 131 -24.81 30.81 4.24
N GLN A 132 -24.89 30.84 5.57
CA GLN A 132 -26.11 31.23 6.31
C GLN A 132 -26.21 32.74 6.58
N ASN A 133 -25.45 33.58 5.85
CA ASN A 133 -25.42 35.05 5.97
C ASN A 133 -24.88 35.60 7.31
N LEU A 134 -24.29 34.78 8.18
CA LEU A 134 -23.79 35.28 9.48
C LEU A 134 -22.48 36.07 9.36
N LYS A 135 -21.54 35.67 8.49
CA LYS A 135 -20.23 36.37 8.28
C LYS A 135 -19.59 36.02 6.93
N HIS A 136 -19.78 36.86 5.90
CA HIS A 136 -19.07 36.70 4.60
C HIS A 136 -17.54 36.70 4.74
N SER A 137 -17.00 37.26 5.82
CA SER A 137 -15.56 37.26 6.13
C SER A 137 -14.96 35.85 6.32
N LEU A 138 -15.76 34.80 6.53
CA LEU A 138 -15.28 33.43 6.74
C LEU A 138 -15.13 32.62 5.44
N LEU A 139 -15.73 33.09 4.33
CA LEU A 139 -15.61 32.47 3.01
C LEU A 139 -14.17 32.29 2.50
N PRO A 140 -13.26 33.30 2.58
CA PRO A 140 -11.88 33.10 2.15
C PRO A 140 -11.17 32.01 2.97
N TRP A 141 -11.38 31.99 4.28
CA TRP A 141 -10.79 30.99 5.18
C TRP A 141 -11.26 29.56 4.87
N GLY A 142 -12.56 29.39 4.61
CA GLY A 142 -13.11 28.10 4.18
C GLY A 142 -12.45 27.59 2.89
N LYS A 143 -12.38 28.46 1.86
CA LYS A 143 -11.70 28.12 0.60
C LYS A 143 -10.23 27.77 0.78
N THR A 144 -9.49 28.57 1.57
CA THR A 144 -8.06 28.32 1.80
C THR A 144 -7.83 26.98 2.48
N LEU A 145 -8.71 26.58 3.41
CA LEU A 145 -8.64 25.28 4.05
C LEU A 145 -8.97 24.13 3.09
N ALA A 146 -9.92 24.30 2.16
CA ALA A 146 -10.18 23.31 1.11
C ALA A 146 -8.94 23.10 0.21
N TYR A 147 -8.31 24.21 -0.20
CA TYR A 147 -7.10 24.16 -1.03
C TYR A 147 -5.91 23.56 -0.28
N LEU A 148 -5.76 23.90 1.00
CA LEU A 148 -4.76 23.28 1.88
C LEU A 148 -5.02 21.78 2.05
N GLY A 149 -6.28 21.37 2.23
CA GLY A 149 -6.67 19.97 2.31
C GLY A 149 -6.33 19.19 1.05
N LEU A 150 -6.59 19.76 -0.13
CA LEU A 150 -6.18 19.16 -1.41
C LEU A 150 -4.65 19.10 -1.55
N LEU A 151 -3.94 20.15 -1.14
CA LEU A 151 -2.47 20.18 -1.16
C LEU A 151 -1.89 19.07 -0.26
N LEU A 152 -2.45 18.86 0.93
CA LEU A 152 -2.06 17.78 1.83
C LEU A 152 -2.29 16.40 1.21
N LEU A 153 -3.37 16.20 0.46
CA LEU A 153 -3.59 14.96 -0.30
C LEU A 153 -2.50 14.76 -1.37
N ILE A 154 -2.16 15.81 -2.13
CA ILE A 154 -1.11 15.76 -3.15
C ILE A 154 0.24 15.39 -2.52
N ILE A 155 0.60 16.05 -1.41
CA ILE A 155 1.85 15.78 -0.68
C ILE A 155 1.84 14.35 -0.13
N GLY A 156 0.73 13.89 0.45
CA GLY A 156 0.59 12.54 0.97
C GLY A 156 0.77 11.48 -0.11
N PHE A 157 0.16 11.68 -1.28
CA PHE A 157 0.34 10.79 -2.43
C PHE A 157 1.75 10.85 -3.01
N ALA A 158 2.33 12.04 -3.19
CA ALA A 158 3.69 12.19 -3.71
C ALA A 158 4.73 11.52 -2.81
N ALA A 159 4.62 11.72 -1.49
CA ALA A 159 5.46 11.04 -0.51
C ALA A 159 5.28 9.53 -0.60
N ARG A 160 4.04 9.03 -0.67
CA ARG A 160 3.76 7.60 -0.75
C ARG A 160 4.29 6.95 -2.03
N VAL A 161 4.14 7.61 -3.18
CA VAL A 161 4.68 7.14 -4.46
C VAL A 161 6.21 7.09 -4.41
N TYR A 162 6.84 8.09 -3.80
CA TYR A 162 8.29 8.15 -3.65
C TYR A 162 8.84 7.06 -2.70
N ILE A 163 8.17 6.80 -1.57
CA ILE A 163 8.56 5.74 -0.64
C ILE A 163 8.35 4.36 -1.29
N ALA A 164 7.17 4.12 -1.86
CA ALA A 164 6.75 2.81 -2.35
C ALA A 164 7.27 2.47 -3.76
N GLY A 165 7.81 3.45 -4.50
CA GLY A 165 8.32 3.26 -5.87
C GLY A 165 7.22 2.89 -6.88
N ARG A 166 5.95 3.17 -6.58
CA ARG A 166 4.81 2.69 -7.37
C ARG A 166 3.63 3.65 -7.41
N PRO A 167 2.74 3.53 -8.42
CA PRO A 167 1.51 4.31 -8.51
C PRO A 167 0.53 4.06 -7.35
N PRO A 168 -0.30 5.05 -6.98
CA PRO A 168 -1.05 5.06 -5.72
C PRO A 168 -2.43 4.37 -5.75
N VAL A 169 -2.59 3.23 -6.43
CA VAL A 169 -3.88 2.49 -6.53
C VAL A 169 -3.63 0.98 -6.61
N THR A 170 -2.99 0.42 -5.58
CA THR A 170 -2.65 -1.02 -5.54
C THR A 170 -3.43 -1.81 -4.50
N ASN A 171 -3.94 -1.14 -3.47
CA ASN A 171 -4.76 -1.76 -2.44
C ASN A 171 -6.11 -1.01 -2.29
N MET A 172 -7.01 -1.57 -1.49
CA MET A 172 -8.33 -0.98 -1.25
C MET A 172 -8.23 0.38 -0.55
N TYR A 173 -7.29 0.52 0.39
CA TYR A 173 -7.02 1.77 1.10
C TYR A 173 -6.62 2.90 0.13
N GLU A 174 -5.60 2.68 -0.70
CA GLU A 174 -5.10 3.56 -1.74
C GLU A 174 -6.18 3.94 -2.75
N SER A 175 -7.02 2.99 -3.15
CA SER A 175 -8.16 3.24 -4.04
C SER A 175 -9.16 4.24 -3.45
N ILE A 176 -9.54 4.09 -2.18
CA ILE A 176 -10.47 5.01 -1.50
C ILE A 176 -9.86 6.41 -1.39
N LEU A 177 -8.58 6.49 -1.00
CA LEU A 177 -7.87 7.77 -0.95
C LEU A 177 -7.81 8.43 -2.35
N TRP A 178 -7.63 7.65 -3.40
CA TRP A 178 -7.53 8.15 -4.78
C TRP A 178 -8.87 8.72 -5.27
N VAL A 179 -9.99 8.04 -4.95
CA VAL A 179 -11.34 8.56 -5.23
C VAL A 179 -11.60 9.86 -4.47
N ALA A 180 -11.20 9.95 -3.20
CA ALA A 180 -11.32 11.18 -2.41
C ALA A 180 -10.49 12.32 -3.02
N PHE A 181 -9.26 12.04 -3.46
CA PHE A 181 -8.43 13.00 -4.18
C PHE A 181 -9.07 13.45 -5.50
N GLY A 182 -9.62 12.53 -6.29
CA GLY A 182 -10.33 12.85 -7.53
C GLY A 182 -11.51 13.80 -7.28
N ALA A 183 -12.37 13.48 -6.29
CA ALA A 183 -13.49 14.34 -5.91
C ALA A 183 -13.01 15.75 -5.49
N GLY A 184 -11.96 15.85 -4.68
CA GLY A 184 -11.37 17.12 -4.26
C GLY A 184 -10.75 17.91 -5.42
N LEU A 185 -10.04 17.23 -6.33
CA LEU A 185 -9.43 17.83 -7.51
C LEU A 185 -10.49 18.46 -8.41
N PHE A 186 -11.52 17.69 -8.79
CA PHE A 186 -12.62 18.21 -9.62
C PHE A 186 -13.39 19.33 -8.92
N ALA A 187 -13.61 19.22 -7.61
CA ALA A 187 -14.29 20.25 -6.84
C ALA A 187 -13.53 21.59 -6.83
N VAL A 188 -12.21 21.54 -6.67
CA VAL A 188 -11.36 22.75 -6.73
C VAL A 188 -11.32 23.32 -8.14
N ILE A 189 -11.17 22.49 -9.18
CA ILE A 189 -11.20 22.93 -10.58
C ILE A 189 -12.51 23.65 -10.90
N PHE A 190 -13.66 23.05 -10.57
CA PHE A 190 -14.96 23.67 -10.82
C PHE A 190 -15.21 24.89 -9.94
N SER A 191 -14.73 24.89 -8.69
CA SER A 191 -14.83 26.05 -7.81
C SER A 191 -14.08 27.27 -8.39
N ILE A 192 -12.89 27.06 -8.95
CA ILE A 192 -12.11 28.11 -9.61
C ILE A 192 -12.79 28.54 -10.92
N ARG A 193 -13.21 27.58 -11.75
CA ARG A 193 -13.77 27.84 -13.09
C ARG A 193 -15.14 28.54 -13.05
N HIS A 194 -15.99 28.17 -12.10
CA HIS A 194 -17.35 28.71 -11.96
C HIS A 194 -17.46 29.76 -10.85
N ARG A 195 -16.36 30.04 -10.12
CA ARG A 195 -16.31 30.95 -8.98
C ARG A 195 -17.39 30.68 -7.92
N SER A 196 -17.77 29.41 -7.75
CA SER A 196 -18.79 28.98 -6.80
C SER A 196 -18.19 28.07 -5.73
N ASN A 197 -18.58 28.32 -4.48
CA ASN A 197 -18.15 27.51 -3.33
C ASN A 197 -18.99 26.23 -3.18
N LEU A 198 -20.08 26.13 -3.93
CA LEU A 198 -20.99 24.98 -3.89
C LEU A 198 -20.26 23.66 -4.19
N TYR A 199 -19.34 23.69 -5.16
CA TYR A 199 -18.53 22.52 -5.52
C TYR A 199 -17.69 22.00 -4.36
N LEU A 200 -17.11 22.90 -3.55
CA LEU A 200 -16.32 22.51 -2.38
C LEU A 200 -17.19 21.93 -1.27
N ILE A 201 -18.36 22.53 -1.02
CA ILE A 201 -19.32 22.03 -0.03
C ILE A 201 -19.84 20.64 -0.43
N ALA A 202 -20.18 20.45 -1.70
CA ALA A 202 -20.68 19.17 -2.22
C ALA A 202 -19.62 18.05 -2.17
N ALA A 203 -18.35 18.38 -2.40
CA ALA A 203 -17.25 17.41 -2.34
C ALA A 203 -16.86 17.03 -0.90
N SER A 204 -17.04 17.95 0.04
CA SER A 204 -16.64 17.78 1.44
C SER A 204 -17.12 16.47 2.09
N PRO A 205 -18.41 16.08 2.06
CA PRO A 205 -18.85 14.83 2.68
C PRO A 205 -18.19 13.60 2.07
N ILE A 206 -17.97 13.57 0.75
CA ILE A 206 -17.28 12.45 0.09
C ILE A 206 -15.86 12.32 0.62
N ILE A 207 -15.10 13.42 0.59
CA ILE A 207 -13.69 13.45 0.99
C ILE A 207 -13.56 13.11 2.48
N ILE A 208 -14.35 13.76 3.33
CA ILE A 208 -14.32 13.56 4.78
C ILE A 208 -14.65 12.11 5.13
N LEU A 209 -15.74 11.56 4.60
CA LEU A 209 -16.15 10.19 4.91
C LEU A 209 -15.15 9.15 4.39
N SER A 210 -14.65 9.31 3.15
CA SER A 210 -13.65 8.41 2.58
C SER A 210 -12.33 8.42 3.37
N LEU A 211 -11.84 9.60 3.75
CA LEU A 211 -10.58 9.72 4.48
C LEU A 211 -10.72 9.28 5.96
N ILE A 212 -11.84 9.60 6.62
CA ILE A 212 -12.12 9.13 7.98
C ILE A 212 -12.28 7.62 8.00
N ALA A 213 -13.01 7.03 7.05
CA ALA A 213 -13.14 5.58 6.95
C ALA A 213 -11.77 4.91 6.77
N SER A 214 -10.89 5.53 5.99
CA SER A 214 -9.52 5.07 5.77
C SER A 214 -8.65 5.17 7.02
N ASP A 215 -8.84 6.19 7.87
CA ASP A 215 -8.06 6.40 9.11
C ASP A 215 -8.59 5.54 10.29
N LEU A 216 -9.91 5.32 10.37
CA LEU A 216 -10.56 4.64 11.50
C LEU A 216 -10.68 3.12 11.34
N GLN A 217 -10.44 2.55 10.16
CA GLN A 217 -10.57 1.11 9.91
C GLN A 217 -9.25 0.47 9.44
N PRO A 218 -8.13 0.61 10.19
CA PRO A 218 -6.84 0.03 9.78
C PRO A 218 -6.86 -1.51 9.77
N ALA A 219 -7.80 -2.15 10.48
CA ALA A 219 -7.97 -3.61 10.49
C ALA A 219 -8.55 -4.16 9.17
N VAL A 220 -9.32 -3.35 8.44
CA VAL A 220 -9.95 -3.74 7.16
C VAL A 220 -9.22 -3.09 5.98
N LEU A 221 -8.72 -1.87 6.19
CA LEU A 221 -7.99 -1.07 5.21
C LEU A 221 -6.53 -0.97 5.63
N ASP A 222 -5.72 -1.95 5.20
CA ASP A 222 -4.31 -2.00 5.53
C ASP A 222 -3.54 -0.79 4.94
N PRO A 223 -3.02 0.12 5.78
CA PRO A 223 -2.27 1.28 5.32
C PRO A 223 -0.81 0.95 4.96
N SER A 224 -0.35 -0.28 5.24
CA SER A 224 1.04 -0.67 5.05
C SER A 224 1.45 -0.75 3.57
N LEU A 225 2.75 -0.56 3.34
CA LEU A 225 3.36 -0.56 2.01
C LEU A 225 3.79 -1.98 1.63
N ASN A 226 2.83 -2.83 1.28
CA ASN A 226 3.11 -4.21 0.85
C ASN A 226 3.73 -4.25 -0.55
N PRO A 227 4.73 -5.10 -0.86
CA PRO A 227 5.31 -5.21 -2.20
C PRO A 227 4.26 -5.66 -3.25
N LEU A 228 4.32 -5.14 -4.49
CA LEU A 228 3.31 -5.51 -5.51
C LEU A 228 3.45 -6.97 -5.92
N VAL A 229 2.30 -7.60 -6.17
CA VAL A 229 2.23 -8.88 -6.89
C VAL A 229 2.92 -8.73 -8.26
N PRO A 230 3.78 -9.69 -8.68
CA PRO A 230 4.64 -9.56 -9.87
C PRO A 230 3.91 -9.21 -11.18
N VAL A 231 2.63 -9.59 -11.32
CA VAL A 231 1.84 -9.39 -12.54
C VAL A 231 1.47 -7.92 -12.83
N LEU A 232 1.48 -7.07 -11.81
CA LEU A 232 1.09 -5.65 -11.92
C LEU A 232 2.29 -4.71 -12.20
N ARG A 233 3.53 -5.22 -12.12
CA ARG A 233 4.74 -4.38 -12.22
C ARG A 233 5.11 -4.01 -13.65
N SER A 234 4.78 -4.85 -14.63
CA SER A 234 5.28 -4.73 -16.01
C SER A 234 4.29 -4.13 -17.01
N ASN A 235 3.10 -3.71 -16.57
CA ASN A 235 2.01 -3.30 -17.46
C ASN A 235 1.68 -1.80 -17.31
N PHE A 236 2.41 -0.95 -18.06
CA PHE A 236 2.14 0.49 -18.14
C PHE A 236 0.68 0.79 -18.50
N TRP A 237 0.14 0.05 -19.49
CA TRP A 237 -1.24 0.18 -19.95
C TRP A 237 -2.28 -0.16 -18.88
N LEU A 238 -2.02 -1.19 -18.08
CA LEU A 238 -2.91 -1.58 -16.99
C LEU A 238 -2.94 -0.51 -15.90
N THR A 239 -1.77 0.06 -15.58
CA THR A 239 -1.65 1.12 -14.58
C THR A 239 -2.45 2.36 -14.98
N THR A 240 -2.23 2.88 -16.20
CA THR A 240 -2.96 4.07 -16.68
C THR A 240 -4.46 3.81 -16.81
N HIS A 241 -4.87 2.61 -17.24
CA HIS A 241 -6.26 2.21 -17.29
C HIS A 241 -6.94 2.26 -15.91
N VAL A 242 -6.34 1.60 -14.90
CA VAL A 242 -6.91 1.56 -13.55
C VAL A 242 -6.93 2.94 -12.91
N LEU A 243 -5.88 3.74 -13.06
CA LEU A 243 -5.84 5.12 -12.53
C LEU A 243 -6.94 5.99 -13.14
N THR A 244 -7.18 5.87 -14.45
CA THR A 244 -8.19 6.68 -15.16
C THR A 244 -9.60 6.27 -14.77
N ILE A 245 -9.89 4.95 -14.72
CA ILE A 245 -11.21 4.46 -14.31
C ILE A 245 -11.49 4.83 -12.85
N THR A 246 -10.52 4.65 -11.96
CA THR A 246 -10.71 4.98 -10.55
C THR A 246 -10.86 6.47 -10.29
N LEU A 247 -10.16 7.31 -11.08
CA LEU A 247 -10.36 8.76 -11.04
C LEU A 247 -11.77 9.16 -11.49
N SER A 248 -12.36 8.44 -12.44
CA SER A 248 -13.73 8.70 -12.92
C SER A 248 -14.79 8.48 -11.84
N TYR A 249 -14.58 7.55 -10.90
CA TYR A 249 -15.46 7.40 -9.73
C TYR A 249 -15.46 8.64 -8.84
N GLY A 250 -14.33 9.35 -8.72
CA GLY A 250 -14.26 10.62 -7.99
C GLY A 250 -15.12 11.72 -8.63
N ALA A 251 -15.07 11.83 -9.98
CA ALA A 251 -15.93 12.75 -10.73
C ALA A 251 -17.41 12.39 -10.59
N PHE A 252 -17.74 11.11 -10.71
CA PHE A 252 -19.10 10.61 -10.56
C PHE A 252 -19.64 10.88 -9.14
N ALA A 253 -18.86 10.60 -8.10
CA ALA A 253 -19.24 10.88 -6.73
C ALA A 253 -19.53 12.38 -6.53
N LEU A 254 -18.67 13.26 -7.04
CA LEU A 254 -18.90 14.72 -6.99
C LEU A 254 -20.20 15.12 -7.69
N ALA A 255 -20.45 14.60 -8.90
CA ALA A 255 -21.68 14.87 -9.63
C ALA A 255 -22.92 14.40 -8.87
N ALA A 256 -22.86 13.21 -8.26
CA ALA A 256 -23.92 12.69 -7.41
C ALA A 256 -24.16 13.58 -6.20
N ALA A 257 -23.10 14.01 -5.48
CA ALA A 257 -23.26 14.90 -4.33
C ALA A 257 -23.85 16.26 -4.71
N LEU A 258 -23.43 16.83 -5.85
CA LEU A 258 -24.04 18.05 -6.39
C LEU A 258 -25.52 17.85 -6.67
N ALA A 259 -25.92 16.77 -7.35
CA ALA A 259 -27.32 16.47 -7.63
C ALA A 259 -28.15 16.36 -6.35
N HIS A 260 -27.66 15.66 -5.33
CA HIS A 260 -28.32 15.56 -4.03
C HIS A 260 -28.47 16.93 -3.35
N PHE A 261 -27.42 17.75 -3.38
CA PHE A 261 -27.49 19.10 -2.81
C PHE A 261 -28.55 19.95 -3.50
N LEU A 262 -28.59 19.92 -4.84
CA LEU A 262 -29.58 20.66 -5.63
C LEU A 262 -31.02 20.22 -5.29
N ILE A 263 -31.28 18.91 -5.26
CA ILE A 263 -32.59 18.36 -4.90
C ILE A 263 -33.01 18.79 -3.49
N LEU A 264 -32.11 18.67 -2.50
CA LEU A 264 -32.38 19.08 -1.12
C LEU A 264 -32.71 20.57 -1.02
N THR A 265 -32.01 21.43 -1.77
CA THR A 265 -32.31 22.86 -1.79
C THR A 265 -33.64 23.20 -2.45
N SER A 266 -34.01 22.50 -3.53
CA SER A 266 -35.31 22.70 -4.19
C SER A 266 -36.47 22.28 -3.29
N ILE A 267 -36.36 21.13 -2.62
CA ILE A 267 -37.38 20.67 -1.65
C ILE A 267 -37.55 21.70 -0.52
N ARG A 268 -36.45 22.23 0.01
CA ARG A 268 -36.50 23.25 1.09
C ARG A 268 -37.14 24.57 0.65
N LYS A 269 -36.91 25.00 -0.59
CA LYS A 269 -37.45 26.26 -1.13
C LYS A 269 -38.87 26.12 -1.72
N LYS A 270 -39.40 24.89 -1.84
CA LYS A 270 -40.68 24.59 -2.52
C LYS A 270 -40.77 25.19 -3.93
N SER A 271 -39.64 25.35 -4.61
CA SER A 271 -39.58 25.93 -5.96
C SER A 271 -39.43 24.79 -6.98
N PRO A 272 -40.22 24.79 -8.08
CA PRO A 272 -40.06 23.79 -9.12
C PRO A 272 -38.65 23.89 -9.73
N LEU A 273 -38.03 22.74 -9.99
CA LEU A 273 -36.79 22.65 -10.76
C LEU A 273 -37.12 23.01 -12.21
N ALA A 274 -37.06 24.28 -12.57
CA ALA A 274 -37.25 24.71 -13.95
C ALA A 274 -36.02 24.31 -14.79
N ASN A 275 -36.25 23.70 -15.95
CA ASN A 275 -35.19 23.24 -16.86
C ASN A 275 -34.27 24.36 -17.37
N ASP A 276 -34.73 25.61 -17.34
CA ASP A 276 -34.05 26.78 -17.92
C ASP A 276 -33.71 27.84 -16.87
N ASP A 277 -33.52 27.47 -15.60
CA ASP A 277 -33.08 28.42 -14.59
C ASP A 277 -31.54 28.40 -14.46
N PRO A 278 -30.80 29.31 -15.14
CA PRO A 278 -29.38 29.55 -14.82
C PRO A 278 -29.19 30.03 -13.37
N GLY A 279 -30.28 30.27 -12.63
CA GLY A 279 -30.34 30.77 -11.26
C GLY A 279 -29.81 29.86 -10.15
N VAL A 280 -29.57 28.56 -10.36
CA VAL A 280 -29.02 27.72 -9.27
C VAL A 280 -27.51 27.91 -9.06
N LEU A 281 -26.80 28.38 -10.09
CA LEU A 281 -25.39 28.80 -9.98
C LEU A 281 -25.22 30.27 -9.59
N HIS A 282 -26.23 31.11 -9.82
CA HIS A 282 -26.19 32.53 -9.49
C HIS A 282 -26.57 32.85 -8.03
N LEU A 283 -27.23 31.92 -7.34
CA LEU A 283 -27.67 32.05 -5.94
C LEU A 283 -26.53 32.08 -4.91
N TYR A 284 -25.27 31.89 -5.32
CA TYR A 284 -24.09 31.90 -4.45
C TYR A 284 -22.93 32.73 -5.01
N ARG A 285 -23.23 33.67 -5.93
CA ARG A 285 -22.25 34.67 -6.40
C ARG A 285 -22.06 35.77 -5.36
#